data_AF-A0A542UVF2-F1
#
_entry.id   AF-A0A542UVF2-F1
#
_cell.length_a   1.000
_cell.length_b   1.000
_cell.length_c   1.000
_cell.angle_alpha   90.00
_cell.angle_beta   90.00
_cell.angle_gamma   90.00
#
_symmetry.space_group_name_H-M   'P 1'
#
loop_
_entity.id
_entity.type
_entity.pdbx_description
1 polymer ?
#
loop_
_entity_poly.entity_id
_entity_poly.type
_entity_poly.pdbx_seq_one_letter_code
_entity_poly.pdbx_strand_id
1 'polypeptide(L)'
;MSTGPTDWVSGERVFGPPNGTLDVDWLVPAVLADVPTATPADAREALRQAWAAARDGSPTPTPTTPLRHRADAVLREATAQYLR
;
A
#
# COMPACT_ATOMS: atom_id res chain seq x y z
N MET A 1 -18.91 38.54 6.02
CA MET A 1 -18.42 37.87 4.80
C MET A 1 -18.32 36.39 5.13
N SER A 2 -19.35 35.62 4.76
CA SER A 2 -19.41 34.17 5.04
C SER A 2 -18.84 33.44 3.82
N THR A 3 -17.64 32.88 3.96
CA THR A 3 -17.05 31.97 2.97
C THR A 3 -17.83 30.66 2.98
N GLY A 4 -18.51 30.36 1.87
CA GLY A 4 -19.37 29.19 1.68
C GLY A 4 -18.62 27.85 1.78
N PRO A 5 -19.36 26.74 1.86
CA PRO A 5 -18.79 25.41 2.05
C PRO A 5 -18.00 25.02 0.79
N THR A 6 -16.73 24.68 0.98
CA THR A 6 -15.79 24.30 -0.08
C THR A 6 -16.38 23.23 -0.98
N ASP A 7 -16.37 23.50 -2.28
CA ASP A 7 -16.92 22.67 -3.35
C ASP A 7 -16.30 21.26 -3.35
N TRP A 8 -17.06 20.27 -2.87
CA TRP A 8 -16.75 18.87 -3.13
C TRP A 8 -17.43 18.46 -4.43
N VAL A 9 -16.67 18.43 -5.53
CA VAL A 9 -17.14 17.88 -6.80
C VAL A 9 -17.23 16.35 -6.66
N SER A 10 -18.44 15.79 -6.75
CA SER A 10 -18.65 14.34 -6.73
C SER A 10 -17.93 13.71 -7.92
N GLY A 11 -16.78 13.08 -7.68
CA GLY A 11 -15.97 12.44 -8.72
C GLY A 11 -14.51 12.24 -8.34
N GLU A 12 -14.00 12.97 -7.36
CA GLU A 12 -12.62 12.79 -6.90
C GLU A 12 -12.54 11.63 -5.90
N ARG A 13 -11.98 10.50 -6.34
CA ARG A 13 -11.55 9.43 -5.44
C ARG A 13 -10.38 9.95 -4.62
N VAL A 14 -10.67 10.58 -3.49
CA VAL A 14 -9.67 10.95 -2.48
C VAL A 14 -9.20 9.67 -1.79
N PHE A 15 -8.32 8.92 -2.45
CA PHE A 15 -7.58 7.79 -1.88
C PHE A 15 -6.07 8.04 -1.96
N GLY A 16 -5.67 9.28 -1.68
CA GLY A 16 -4.28 9.68 -1.51
C GLY A 16 -4.13 10.43 -0.19
N PRO A 17 -3.26 10.02 0.72
CA PRO A 17 -3.02 10.77 1.94
C PRO A 17 -2.39 12.14 1.60
N PRO A 18 -2.76 13.21 2.32
CA PRO A 18 -2.44 14.59 1.94
C PRO A 18 -0.94 14.96 1.92
N ASN A 19 -0.04 14.03 2.26
CA ASN A 19 1.42 14.21 2.27
C ASN A 19 2.19 13.08 1.53
N GLY A 20 1.56 12.34 0.61
CA GLY A 20 2.26 11.34 -0.22
C GLY A 20 2.87 10.15 0.54
N THR A 21 2.42 9.90 1.78
CA THR A 21 2.89 8.77 2.59
C THR A 21 2.01 7.56 2.36
N LEU A 22 2.49 6.57 1.60
CA LEU A 22 1.79 5.30 1.37
C LEU A 22 1.43 4.62 2.71
N ASP A 23 0.13 4.44 2.97
CA ASP A 23 -0.36 3.57 4.06
C ASP A 23 -0.43 2.13 3.55
N VAL A 24 0.46 1.29 4.05
CA VAL A 24 0.55 -0.12 3.63
C VAL A 24 -0.68 -0.93 4.03
N ASP A 25 -1.43 -0.51 5.04
CA ASP A 25 -2.64 -1.23 5.44
C ASP A 25 -3.74 -1.15 4.36
N TRP A 26 -3.67 -0.16 3.47
CA TRP A 26 -4.60 -0.05 2.31
C TRP A 26 -4.34 -1.12 1.25
N LEU A 27 -3.15 -1.73 1.26
CA LEU A 27 -2.75 -2.77 0.29
C LEU A 27 -3.17 -4.18 0.74
N VAL A 28 -3.65 -4.35 1.97
CA VAL A 28 -4.06 -5.65 2.53
C VAL A 28 -5.08 -6.39 1.65
N PRO A 29 -6.15 -5.75 1.14
CA PRO A 29 -7.11 -6.45 0.28
C PRO A 29 -6.48 -6.99 -1.02
N ALA A 30 -5.52 -6.27 -1.59
CA ALA A 30 -4.83 -6.70 -2.81
C ALA A 30 -3.94 -7.92 -2.56
N VAL A 31 -3.34 -8.03 -1.38
CA VAL A 31 -2.58 -9.23 -0.98
C VAL A 31 -3.52 -10.43 -0.77
N LEU A 32 -4.62 -10.22 -0.04
CA LEU A 32 -5.58 -11.30 0.28
C LEU A 32 -6.34 -11.82 -0.94
N ALA A 33 -6.51 -11.00 -1.98
CA ALA A 33 -7.13 -11.43 -3.24
C ALA A 33 -6.37 -12.59 -3.90
N ASP A 34 -5.04 -12.59 -3.81
CA ASP A 34 -4.17 -13.60 -4.44
C ASP A 34 -3.60 -14.62 -3.45
N VAL A 35 -3.69 -14.33 -2.15
CA VAL A 35 -3.27 -15.24 -1.07
C VAL A 35 -4.43 -15.42 -0.08
N PRO A 36 -5.51 -16.12 -0.47
CA PRO A 36 -6.72 -16.24 0.35
C PRO A 36 -6.53 -17.06 1.63
N THR A 37 -5.41 -17.78 1.74
CA THR A 37 -5.02 -18.55 2.92
C THR A 37 -4.34 -17.71 4.00
N ALA A 38 -3.93 -16.47 3.68
CA ALA A 38 -3.31 -15.56 4.63
C ALA A 38 -4.38 -14.84 5.45
N THR A 39 -4.06 -14.51 6.71
CA THR A 39 -4.93 -13.65 7.52
C THR A 39 -4.65 -12.17 7.22
N PRO A 40 -5.60 -11.26 7.55
CA PRO A 40 -5.33 -9.82 7.48
C PRO A 40 -4.15 -9.38 8.35
N ALA A 41 -3.88 -10.06 9.45
CA ALA A 41 -2.74 -9.76 10.32
C ALA A 41 -1.42 -10.12 9.62
N ASP A 42 -1.36 -11.31 9.00
CA ASP A 42 -0.17 -11.77 8.28
C ASP A 42 0.12 -10.90 7.06
N ALA A 43 -0.93 -10.49 6.32
CA ALA A 43 -0.80 -9.60 5.18
C ALA A 43 -0.26 -8.23 5.57
N ARG A 44 -0.76 -7.63 6.66
CA ARG A 44 -0.23 -6.36 7.19
C ARG A 44 1.24 -6.49 7.57
N GLU A 45 1.59 -7.56 8.27
CA GLU A 45 2.97 -7.76 8.71
C GLU A 45 3.92 -7.94 7.52
N ALA A 46 3.53 -8.73 6.51
CA ALA A 46 4.30 -8.89 5.29
C ALA A 46 4.49 -7.56 4.55
N LEU A 47 3.44 -6.74 4.45
CA LEU A 47 3.49 -5.42 3.82
C LEU A 47 4.38 -4.42 4.58
N ARG A 48 4.34 -4.43 5.92
CA ARG A 48 5.24 -3.59 6.75
C ARG A 48 6.69 -3.97 6.57
N GLN A 49 7.00 -5.26 6.54
CA GLN A 49 8.36 -5.74 6.33
C GLN A 49 8.87 -5.40 4.92
N ALA A 50 8.02 -5.53 3.89
CA ALA A 50 8.33 -5.12 2.53
C ALA A 50 8.63 -3.61 2.45
N TRP A 51 7.81 -2.79 3.12
CA TRP A 51 7.97 -1.34 3.16
C TRP A 51 9.21 -0.88 3.93
N ALA A 52 9.52 -1.51 5.06
CA ALA A 52 10.76 -1.27 5.78
C ALA A 52 11.98 -1.56 4.90
N ALA A 53 12.02 -2.72 4.24
CA ALA A 53 13.10 -3.07 3.33
C ALA A 53 13.25 -2.08 2.17
N ALA A 54 12.13 -1.62 1.59
CA ALA A 54 12.13 -0.63 0.52
C ALA A 54 12.65 0.75 0.99
N ARG A 55 12.32 1.18 2.21
CA ARG A 55 12.79 2.45 2.79
C ARG A 55 14.27 2.42 3.14
N ASP A 56 14.76 1.28 3.61
CA ASP A 56 16.16 1.13 4.03
C ASP A 56 17.10 0.94 2.83
N GLY A 57 16.58 0.89 1.60
CA GLY A 57 17.36 0.62 0.39
C GLY A 57 18.01 -0.78 0.40
N SER A 58 17.56 -1.65 1.31
CA SER A 58 18.11 -2.98 1.47
C SER A 58 17.59 -3.87 0.35
N PRO A 59 18.43 -4.72 -0.26
CA PRO A 59 17.95 -5.72 -1.19
C PRO A 59 16.89 -6.56 -0.48
N THR A 60 15.67 -6.56 -1.00
CA THR A 60 14.60 -7.38 -0.45
C THR A 60 15.07 -8.83 -0.51
N PRO A 61 15.21 -9.53 0.63
CA PRO A 61 15.63 -10.93 0.61
C PRO A 61 14.62 -11.71 -0.24
N THR A 62 15.13 -12.66 -1.03
CA THR A 62 14.29 -13.50 -1.89
C THR A 62 13.08 -13.98 -1.11
N PRO A 63 11.84 -13.67 -1.54
CA PRO A 63 10.66 -13.95 -0.75
C PRO A 63 10.54 -15.46 -0.53
N THR A 64 10.55 -15.88 0.73
CA THR A 64 10.54 -17.29 1.14
C THR A 64 9.14 -17.88 1.23
N THR A 65 8.08 -17.05 1.12
CA THR A 65 6.67 -17.48 1.18
C THR A 65 5.84 -16.80 0.07
N PRO A 66 4.76 -17.45 -0.41
CA PRO A 66 3.83 -16.84 -1.38
C PRO A 66 3.25 -15.51 -0.89
N LEU A 67 2.97 -15.41 0.42
CA LEU A 67 2.50 -14.19 1.06
C LEU A 67 3.50 -13.04 0.91
N ARG A 68 4.78 -13.31 1.18
CA ARG A 68 5.84 -12.30 1.08
C ARG A 68 6.06 -11.87 -0.37
N HIS A 69 6.11 -12.84 -1.28
CA HIS A 69 6.21 -12.55 -2.72
C HIS A 69 5.09 -11.63 -3.20
N ARG A 70 3.85 -11.88 -2.75
CA ARG A 70 2.72 -11.04 -3.15
C ARG A 70 2.77 -9.65 -2.52
N ALA A 71 3.10 -9.55 -1.23
CA ALA A 71 3.26 -8.27 -0.56
C ALA A 71 4.31 -7.38 -1.25
N ASP A 72 5.46 -7.95 -1.64
CA ASP A 72 6.51 -7.24 -2.37
C ASP A 72 6.05 -6.79 -3.78
N ALA A 73 5.26 -7.61 -4.47
CA ALA A 73 4.71 -7.25 -5.78
C ALA A 73 3.71 -6.08 -5.68
N VAL A 74 2.74 -6.18 -4.76
CA VAL A 74 1.72 -5.14 -4.55
C VAL A 74 2.38 -3.82 -4.12
N LEU A 75 3.39 -3.87 -3.26
CA LEU A 75 4.11 -2.67 -2.82
C LEU A 75 4.90 -2.01 -3.98
N ARG A 76 5.56 -2.81 -4.83
CA ARG A 76 6.25 -2.29 -6.02
C ARG A 76 5.28 -1.66 -7.01
N GLU A 77 4.14 -2.30 -7.27
CA GLU A 77 3.09 -1.76 -8.13
C GLU A 77 2.54 -0.43 -7.59
N ALA A 78 2.28 -0.35 -6.28
CA ALA A 78 1.79 0.85 -5.63
C ALA A 78 2.81 2.00 -5.67
N THR A 79 4.07 1.73 -5.33
CA THR A 79 5.12 2.77 -5.30
C THR A 79 5.54 3.23 -6.69
N ALA A 80 5.49 2.38 -7.71
CA ALA A 80 5.74 2.78 -9.10
C ALA A 80 4.76 3.84 -9.62
N GLN A 81 3.54 3.92 -9.06
CA GLN A 81 2.55 4.94 -9.42
C GLN A 81 2.89 6.33 -8.84
N TYR A 82 3.66 6.39 -7.76
CA TYR A 82 4.04 7.64 -7.09
C TYR A 82 5.38 8.23 -7.59
N LEU A 83 6.14 7.49 -8.39
CA LEU A 83 7.44 7.91 -8.93
C LEU A 83 7.38 8.39 -10.40
N ARG A 84 6.19 8.61 -10.95
CA ARG A 84 5.98 9.25 -12.26
C ARG A 84 5.73 10.74 -12.12
#